data_AF-A0A3N0GYK2-F1
#
_entry.id   AF-A0A3N0GYK2-F1
#
_cell.length_a   1.000
_cell.length_b   1.000
_cell.length_c   1.000
_cell.angle_alpha   90.00
_cell.angle_beta   90.00
_cell.angle_gamma   90.00
#
_symmetry.space_group_name_H-M   'P 1'
#
loop_
_entity.id
_entity.type
_entity.pdbx_description
1 polymer ?
#
loop_
_entity_poly.entity_id
_entity_poly.type
_entity_poly.pdbx_seq_one_letter_code
_entity_poly.pdbx_strand_id
1 'polypeptide(L)'
;MLTLIVTVIGGLVIGLLGKAVAPGDRDHIPLWLTVVCGIVGMFVGSLVYWALFGHDNGSFDGHKATMNNATNGVDWLRHLWQVAVAAVAVMAAAALTGRSKRV
;
A
#
# COMPACT_ATOMS: atom_id res chain seq x y z
N MET A 1 -0.68 -8.70 -18.03
CA MET A 1 -1.68 -9.69 -17.57
C MET A 1 -1.35 -10.22 -16.16
N LEU A 2 -0.09 -10.56 -15.86
CA LEU A 2 0.34 -10.98 -14.51
C LEU A 2 0.24 -9.87 -13.44
N THR A 3 0.42 -8.60 -13.84
CA THR A 3 0.41 -7.43 -12.95
C THR A 3 -0.89 -7.26 -12.18
N LEU A 4 -2.05 -7.45 -12.82
CA LEU A 4 -3.35 -7.33 -12.14
C LEU A 4 -3.52 -8.36 -11.02
N ILE A 5 -3.10 -9.60 -11.26
CA ILE A 5 -3.16 -10.68 -10.27
C ILE A 5 -2.25 -10.37 -9.08
N VAL A 6 -1.03 -9.90 -9.35
CA VAL A 6 -0.07 -9.51 -8.32
C VAL A 6 -0.56 -8.30 -7.53
N THR A 7 -1.21 -7.32 -8.16
CA THR A 7 -1.75 -6.15 -7.46
C THR A 7 -2.94 -6.52 -6.57
N VAL A 8 -3.80 -7.46 -6.98
CA VAL A 8 -4.92 -7.91 -6.13
C VAL A 8 -4.43 -8.74 -4.96
N ILE A 9 -3.55 -9.73 -5.21
CA ILE A 9 -2.98 -10.58 -4.16
C ILE A 9 -2.10 -9.75 -3.22
N GLY A 10 -1.23 -8.92 -3.78
CA GLY A 10 -0.41 -7.98 -3.03
C GLY A 10 -1.27 -6.99 -2.24
N GLY A 11 -2.36 -6.47 -2.80
CA GLY A 11 -3.26 -5.53 -2.14
C GLY A 11 -3.93 -6.16 -0.92
N LEU A 12 -4.31 -7.43 -1.02
CA LEU A 12 -4.84 -8.19 0.11
C LEU A 12 -3.77 -8.38 1.21
N VAL A 13 -2.55 -8.79 0.84
CA VAL A 13 -1.44 -8.99 1.79
C VAL A 13 -1.03 -7.67 2.45
N ILE A 14 -0.79 -6.62 1.66
CA ILE A 14 -0.44 -5.27 2.10
C ILE A 14 -1.54 -4.67 2.97
N GLY A 15 -2.82 -4.89 2.65
CA GLY A 15 -3.94 -4.43 3.48
C GLY A 15 -3.95 -5.07 4.86
N LEU A 16 -3.73 -6.39 4.92
CA LEU A 16 -3.62 -7.11 6.19
C LEU A 16 -2.38 -6.67 6.99
N LEU A 17 -1.23 -6.52 6.33
CA LEU A 17 0.00 -6.02 6.95
C LEU A 17 -0.17 -4.57 7.45
N GLY A 18 -0.81 -3.71 6.67
CA GLY A 18 -1.12 -2.34 7.05
C GLY A 18 -2.01 -2.29 8.29
N LYS A 19 -3.04 -3.15 8.37
CA LYS A 19 -3.86 -3.28 9.58
C LYS A 19 -3.06 -3.78 10.79
N ALA A 20 -2.14 -4.71 10.60
CA ALA A 20 -1.31 -5.27 11.67
C ALA A 20 -0.26 -4.26 12.20
N VAL A 21 0.35 -3.46 11.33
CA VAL A 21 1.41 -2.50 11.67
C VAL A 21 0.85 -1.20 12.25
N ALA A 22 -0.35 -0.82 11.83
CA ALA A 22 -0.93 0.40 12.30
C ALA A 22 -1.19 0.35 13.85
N PRO A 23 -1.05 1.47 14.60
CA PRO A 23 -1.26 1.59 16.08
C PRO A 23 -2.66 2.08 16.59
N GLY A 24 -3.36 1.37 17.48
CA GLY A 24 -4.73 1.72 17.97
C GLY A 24 -5.83 0.64 17.74
N ASP A 25 -7.06 0.88 18.21
CA ASP A 25 -8.16 -0.11 18.16
C ASP A 25 -8.75 -0.28 16.74
N ARG A 26 -8.25 -1.29 16.01
CA ARG A 26 -8.67 -1.62 14.62
C ARG A 26 -9.52 -2.86 14.50
N ASP A 27 -9.82 -3.48 15.62
CA ASP A 27 -10.51 -4.78 15.64
C ASP A 27 -11.92 -4.66 15.06
N HIS A 28 -12.53 -3.48 15.14
CA HIS A 28 -13.85 -3.19 14.62
C HIS A 28 -13.90 -2.84 13.12
N ILE A 29 -12.77 -2.82 12.40
CA ILE A 29 -12.78 -2.53 10.96
C ILE A 29 -13.19 -3.78 10.18
N PRO A 30 -14.22 -3.69 9.31
CA PRO A 30 -14.64 -4.82 8.50
C PRO A 30 -13.55 -5.20 7.47
N LEU A 31 -13.39 -6.50 7.22
CA LEU A 31 -12.31 -7.05 6.37
C LEU A 31 -12.29 -6.45 4.96
N TRP A 32 -13.46 -6.21 4.35
CA TRP A 32 -13.55 -5.62 3.01
C TRP A 32 -12.88 -4.24 2.94
N LEU A 33 -13.01 -3.44 4.00
CA LEU A 33 -12.48 -2.08 4.05
C LEU A 33 -10.96 -2.13 4.23
N THR A 34 -10.45 -3.12 4.97
CA THR A 34 -9.01 -3.41 5.06
C THR A 34 -8.43 -3.79 3.69
N VAL A 35 -9.14 -4.59 2.89
CA VAL A 35 -8.73 -4.95 1.53
C VAL A 35 -8.72 -3.72 0.62
N VAL A 36 -9.74 -2.86 0.69
CA VAL A 36 -9.76 -1.59 -0.08
C VAL A 36 -8.58 -0.69 0.31
N CYS A 37 -8.31 -0.53 1.61
CA CYS A 37 -7.13 0.22 2.08
C CYS A 37 -5.82 -0.38 1.58
N GLY A 38 -5.71 -1.71 1.49
CA GLY A 38 -4.56 -2.40 0.93
C GLY A 38 -4.35 -2.17 -0.56
N ILE A 39 -5.44 -2.18 -1.34
CA ILE A 39 -5.41 -1.82 -2.77
C ILE A 39 -4.96 -0.36 -2.94
N VAL A 40 -5.55 0.56 -2.15
CA VAL A 40 -5.13 1.97 -2.13
C VAL A 40 -3.66 2.11 -1.76
N GLY A 41 -3.19 1.37 -0.75
CA GLY A 41 -1.79 1.34 -0.35
C GLY A 41 -0.86 0.86 -1.47
N MET A 42 -1.26 -0.15 -2.23
CA MET A 42 -0.49 -0.62 -3.39
C MET A 42 -0.35 0.43 -4.48
N PHE A 43 -1.44 1.12 -4.83
CA PHE A 43 -1.38 2.16 -5.86
C PHE A 43 -0.67 3.41 -5.35
N VAL A 44 -1.15 3.98 -4.24
CA VAL A 44 -0.64 5.25 -3.71
C VAL A 44 0.78 5.09 -3.16
N GLY A 45 1.11 3.98 -2.49
CA GLY A 45 2.47 3.72 -2.03
C GLY A 45 3.47 3.58 -3.17
N SER A 46 3.07 3.00 -4.31
CA SER A 46 3.92 2.94 -5.51
C SER A 46 4.10 4.33 -6.15
N LEU A 47 3.04 5.15 -6.18
CA LEU A 47 3.14 6.54 -6.67
C LEU A 47 4.09 7.35 -5.80
N VAL A 48 3.90 7.29 -4.48
CA VAL A 48 4.71 8.04 -3.52
C VAL A 48 6.16 7.60 -3.58
N TYR A 49 6.43 6.29 -3.62
CA TYR A 49 7.79 5.78 -3.75
C TYR A 49 8.46 6.24 -5.05
N TRP A 50 7.75 6.14 -6.17
CA TRP A 50 8.27 6.58 -7.46
C TRP A 50 8.54 8.09 -7.52
N ALA A 51 7.63 8.90 -6.98
CA ALA A 51 7.77 10.35 -6.95
C ALA A 51 8.93 10.82 -6.06
N LEU A 52 9.18 10.15 -4.93
CA LEU A 52 10.20 10.54 -3.97
C LEU A 52 11.58 9.95 -4.25
N PHE A 53 11.64 8.71 -4.73
CA PHE A 53 12.89 7.95 -4.85
C PHE A 53 13.11 7.32 -6.23
N GLY A 54 12.11 7.30 -7.10
CA GLY A 54 12.19 6.65 -8.40
C GLY A 54 12.65 7.55 -9.55
N HIS A 55 12.52 8.87 -9.43
CA HIS A 55 12.76 9.81 -10.53
C HIS A 55 14.23 9.85 -11.02
N ASP A 56 15.20 9.56 -10.15
CA ASP A 56 16.64 9.73 -10.43
C ASP A 56 17.48 8.45 -10.25
N ASN A 57 16.86 7.27 -10.16
CA ASN A 57 17.61 6.01 -10.08
C ASN A 57 18.25 5.68 -11.44
N GLY A 58 19.56 5.46 -11.45
CA GLY A 58 20.29 5.02 -12.63
C GLY A 58 19.81 3.63 -13.08
N SER A 59 19.12 3.57 -14.22
CA SER A 59 18.68 2.32 -14.84
C SER A 59 19.88 1.44 -15.20
N PHE A 60 20.02 0.28 -14.56
CA PHE A 60 21.03 -0.72 -14.96
C PHE A 60 20.53 -1.65 -16.08
N ASP A 61 19.22 -1.67 -16.37
CA ASP A 61 18.59 -2.51 -17.42
C ASP A 61 18.10 -1.72 -18.64
N GLY A 62 18.43 -0.42 -18.72
CA GLY A 62 18.04 0.48 -19.81
C GLY A 62 16.56 0.92 -19.83
N HIS A 63 15.75 0.55 -18.83
CA HIS A 63 14.34 0.96 -18.78
C HIS A 63 14.14 2.18 -17.88
N LYS A 64 13.33 3.15 -18.32
CA LYS A 64 12.99 4.32 -17.50
C LYS A 64 12.28 3.88 -16.23
N ALA A 65 12.65 4.46 -15.09
CA ALA A 65 11.97 4.20 -13.83
C ALA A 65 10.49 4.54 -13.95
N THR A 66 9.64 3.55 -13.71
CA THR A 66 8.19 3.70 -13.73
C THR A 66 7.63 3.44 -12.34
N MET A 67 6.40 3.89 -12.11
CA MET A 67 5.63 3.63 -10.89
C MET A 67 5.67 2.16 -10.43
N ASN A 68 5.80 1.22 -11.36
CA ASN A 68 5.69 -0.21 -11.10
C ASN A 68 7.05 -0.91 -11.08
N ASN A 69 8.13 -0.18 -11.39
CA ASN A 69 9.48 -0.72 -11.52
C ASN A 69 10.51 0.42 -11.39
N ALA A 70 11.01 0.63 -10.17
CA ALA A 70 11.96 1.69 -9.85
C ALA A 70 13.32 1.16 -9.32
N THR A 71 13.50 -0.16 -9.21
CA THR A 71 14.74 -0.82 -8.77
C THR A 71 14.89 -2.20 -9.42
N ASN A 72 16.13 -2.70 -9.50
CA ASN A 72 16.46 -4.00 -10.09
C ASN A 72 15.93 -5.15 -9.22
N GLY A 73 15.01 -5.97 -9.76
CA GLY A 73 14.52 -7.19 -9.10
C GLY A 73 13.28 -6.97 -8.23
N VAL A 74 13.21 -7.63 -7.06
CA VAL A 74 12.08 -7.46 -6.14
C VAL A 74 12.23 -6.14 -5.40
N ASP A 75 11.37 -5.18 -5.73
CA ASP A 75 11.35 -3.82 -5.18
C ASP A 75 10.77 -3.81 -3.75
N TRP A 76 11.52 -4.37 -2.81
CA TRP A 76 11.12 -4.49 -1.41
C TRP A 76 10.84 -3.13 -0.75
N LEU A 77 11.58 -2.09 -1.16
CA LEU A 77 11.42 -0.75 -0.61
C LEU A 77 10.08 -0.13 -1.05
N ARG A 78 9.68 -0.28 -2.33
CA ARG A 78 8.32 0.06 -2.76
C ARG A 78 7.26 -0.65 -1.95
N HIS A 79 7.42 -1.95 -1.70
CA HIS A 79 6.45 -2.71 -0.91
C HIS A 79 6.37 -2.21 0.55
N LEU A 80 7.47 -1.78 1.14
CA LEU A 80 7.46 -1.12 2.45
C LEU A 80 6.63 0.17 2.43
N TRP A 81 6.78 1.01 1.41
CA TRP A 81 5.97 2.22 1.23
C TRP A 81 4.49 1.89 1.03
N GLN A 82 4.17 0.82 0.30
CA GLN A 82 2.80 0.35 0.16
C GLN A 82 2.18 -0.07 1.51
N VAL A 83 2.93 -0.78 2.36
CA VAL A 83 2.49 -1.12 3.73
C VAL A 83 2.29 0.13 4.57
N ALA A 84 3.21 1.10 4.53
CA ALA A 84 3.10 2.33 5.29
C ALA A 84 1.85 3.14 4.91
N VAL A 85 1.60 3.31 3.60
CA VAL A 85 0.40 4.00 3.12
C VAL A 85 -0.88 3.22 3.46
N ALA A 86 -0.86 1.89 3.33
CA ALA A 86 -1.99 1.06 3.74
C ALA A 86 -2.29 1.20 5.24
N ALA A 87 -1.27 1.23 6.09
CA ALA A 87 -1.41 1.44 7.54
C ALA A 87 -2.09 2.79 7.84
N VAL A 88 -1.68 3.86 7.17
CA VAL A 88 -2.30 5.19 7.29
C VAL A 88 -3.74 5.18 6.79
N ALA A 89 -4.02 4.55 5.65
CA ALA A 89 -5.36 4.42 5.10
C ALA A 89 -6.29 3.64 6.05
N VAL A 90 -5.80 2.55 6.66
CA VAL A 90 -6.54 1.77 7.66
C VAL A 90 -6.81 2.63 8.90
N MET A 91 -5.86 3.43 9.37
CA MET A 91 -6.08 4.36 10.49
C MET A 91 -7.18 5.39 10.20
N ALA A 92 -7.10 6.03 9.03
CA ALA A 92 -8.09 7.01 8.61
C ALA A 92 -9.49 6.36 8.52
N ALA A 93 -9.57 5.19 7.90
CA ALA A 93 -10.81 4.43 7.82
C ALA A 93 -11.35 4.06 9.21
N ALA A 94 -10.51 3.55 10.11
CA ALA A 94 -10.89 3.21 11.48
C ALA A 94 -11.51 4.40 12.21
N ALA A 95 -10.88 5.57 12.10
CA ALA A 95 -11.33 6.79 12.74
C ALA A 95 -12.68 7.26 12.18
N LEU A 96 -12.88 7.15 10.86
CA LEU A 96 -14.11 7.55 10.18
C LEU A 96 -15.27 6.60 10.51
N THR A 97 -15.04 5.30 10.54
CA THR A 97 -16.10 4.30 10.80
C THR A 97 -16.37 4.07 12.29
N GLY A 98 -15.38 4.26 13.16
CA GLY A 98 -15.49 4.05 14.60
C GLY A 98 -16.33 5.12 15.32
N ARG A 99 -16.48 6.32 14.73
CA ARG A 99 -17.28 7.41 15.32
C ARG A 99 -18.79 7.17 15.28
N SER A 100 -19.26 6.24 14.45
CA SER A 100 -20.68 6.01 14.18
C SER A 100 -21.43 5.26 15.31
N LYS A 101 -20.74 4.70 16.31
CA LYS A 101 -21.37 3.92 17.42
C LYS A 101 -21.56 4.68 18.74
N ARG A 102 -21.67 6.01 18.73
CA ARG A 102 -22.19 6.78 19.88
C ARG A 102 -23.53 7.41 19.52
N VAL A 103 -24.60 6.61 19.58
CA VAL A 103 -25.98 7.09 19.67
C VAL A 103 -26.67 6.26 20.74
#